data_AF-A0A2U1ZV77-F1
#
_entry.id   AF-A0A2U1ZV77-F1
#
_cell.length_a   1.000
_cell.length_b   1.000
_cell.length_c   1.000
_cell.angle_alpha   90.00
_cell.angle_beta   90.00
_cell.angle_gamma   90.00
#
_symmetry.space_group_name_H-M   'P 1'
#
loop_
_entity.id
_entity.type
_entity.pdbx_description
1 polymer ?
#
loop_
_entity_poly.entity_id
_entity_poly.type
_entity_poly.pdbx_seq_one_letter_code
_entity_poly.pdbx_strand_id
1 'polypeptide(L)'
;MLFVGHTRFSLLQPDSGAWRASNGSRFSSHEDYRDYLFDPRRLGERTQIFVGEVLPQLAEGVRSHRVRHVVSYPVDLPEPFRSELEAAAERYPFVVLDRQGPDGWSRSPMDVARSELAADGGMFGFYRLDDDDLLTADYFDRMAAYVTEANTGFMVSFGAGITGLRTAEGYFNLRRCHYPMLAIGLLGCAGCIRGVGSRPRSARPTHARTSRTR
;
A
#
# COMPACT_ATOMS: atom_id res chain seq x y z
N MET A 1 -18.57 4.11 1.59
CA MET A 1 -17.86 2.99 0.91
C MET A 1 -16.75 2.48 1.83
N LEU A 2 -16.42 1.18 1.77
CA LEU A 2 -15.26 0.60 2.47
C LEU A 2 -14.04 0.59 1.54
N PHE A 3 -12.90 1.04 2.06
CA PHE A 3 -11.60 0.89 1.43
C PHE A 3 -10.64 0.16 2.36
N VAL A 4 -9.90 -0.79 1.82
CA VAL A 4 -8.84 -1.49 2.54
C VAL A 4 -7.52 -1.29 1.82
N GLY A 5 -6.61 -0.59 2.50
CA GLY A 5 -5.27 -0.29 2.04
C GLY A 5 -4.25 -1.31 2.50
N HIS A 6 -3.12 -1.39 1.79
CA HIS A 6 -1.98 -2.18 2.21
C HIS A 6 -0.66 -1.45 1.94
N THR A 7 0.11 -1.25 3.01
CA THR A 7 1.52 -0.83 2.97
C THR A 7 2.39 -1.95 3.51
N ARG A 8 3.52 -2.19 2.83
CA ARG A 8 4.55 -3.12 3.26
C ARG A 8 5.71 -2.32 3.81
N PHE A 9 5.70 -2.09 5.11
CA PHE A 9 6.70 -1.27 5.77
C PHE A 9 7.97 -2.08 5.99
N SER A 10 8.97 -1.87 5.12
CA SER A 10 10.27 -2.52 5.17
C SER A 10 10.20 -4.05 5.41
N LEU A 11 9.33 -4.72 4.66
CA LEU A 11 9.05 -6.15 4.84
C LEU A 11 10.09 -7.03 4.15
N LEU A 12 10.73 -7.92 4.91
CA LEU A 12 11.72 -8.87 4.41
C LEU A 12 11.01 -10.06 3.73
N GLN A 13 11.02 -10.10 2.40
CA GLN A 13 10.41 -11.18 1.60
C GLN A 13 11.37 -11.71 0.52
N PRO A 14 12.48 -12.37 0.89
CA PRO A 14 13.49 -12.83 -0.05
C PRO A 14 12.94 -13.84 -1.07
N ASP A 15 11.97 -14.67 -0.69
CA ASP A 15 11.39 -15.67 -1.60
C ASP A 15 10.32 -15.12 -2.54
N SER A 16 9.98 -13.82 -2.44
CA SER A 16 8.92 -13.24 -3.25
C SER A 16 9.31 -13.13 -4.73
N GLY A 17 8.37 -13.41 -5.63
CA GLY A 17 8.59 -13.24 -7.08
C GLY A 17 8.93 -11.79 -7.47
N ALA A 18 8.49 -10.80 -6.67
CA ALA A 18 8.82 -9.39 -6.86
C ALA A 18 10.28 -9.07 -6.50
N TRP A 19 10.83 -9.73 -5.48
CA TRP A 19 12.26 -9.65 -5.15
C TRP A 19 13.13 -10.27 -6.26
N ARG A 20 12.79 -11.47 -6.72
CA ARG A 20 13.52 -12.15 -7.81
C ARG A 20 13.55 -11.35 -9.11
N ALA A 21 12.51 -10.54 -9.38
CA ALA A 21 12.43 -9.69 -10.58
C ALA A 21 13.18 -8.36 -10.45
N SER A 22 13.35 -7.84 -9.23
CA SER A 22 14.03 -6.55 -8.96
C SER A 22 15.52 -6.70 -8.60
N ASN A 23 15.95 -7.91 -8.25
CA ASN A 23 17.29 -8.19 -7.73
C ASN A 23 18.29 -8.74 -8.77
N GLY A 24 18.13 -8.44 -10.06
CA GLY A 24 19.02 -8.96 -11.13
C GLY A 24 20.52 -8.64 -11.00
N SER A 25 20.96 -7.94 -9.94
CA SER A 25 22.36 -7.73 -9.55
C SER A 25 22.59 -6.96 -8.23
N ARG A 26 21.54 -6.59 -7.46
CA ARG A 26 21.65 -5.53 -6.42
C ARG A 26 22.09 -6.03 -5.04
N PHE A 27 21.70 -7.24 -4.64
CA PHE A 27 22.05 -7.85 -3.36
C PHE A 27 22.57 -9.27 -3.58
N SER A 28 23.74 -9.59 -3.01
CA SER A 28 24.44 -10.87 -3.15
C SER A 28 23.91 -11.97 -2.22
N SER A 29 23.18 -11.60 -1.16
CA SER A 29 22.64 -12.54 -0.18
C SER A 29 21.35 -12.04 0.49
N HIS A 30 20.70 -12.92 1.26
CA HIS A 30 19.56 -12.53 2.11
C HIS A 30 19.97 -11.55 3.21
N GLU A 31 21.19 -11.69 3.73
CA GLU A 31 21.75 -10.83 4.76
C GLU A 31 22.01 -9.42 4.22
N ASP A 32 22.60 -9.29 3.03
CA ASP A 32 22.80 -7.98 2.38
C ASP A 32 21.47 -7.24 2.16
N TYR A 33 20.41 -7.97 1.80
CA TYR A 33 19.09 -7.38 1.62
C TYR A 33 18.48 -6.94 2.96
N ARG A 34 18.64 -7.74 4.02
CA ARG A 34 18.22 -7.38 5.37
C ARG A 34 18.95 -6.13 5.85
N ASP A 35 20.26 -6.09 5.71
CA ASP A 35 21.10 -4.98 6.17
C ASP A 35 20.74 -3.68 5.44
N TYR A 36 20.51 -3.75 4.13
CA TYR A 36 19.98 -2.61 3.38
C TYR A 36 18.59 -2.18 3.85
N LEU A 37 17.69 -3.14 4.07
CA LEU A 37 16.30 -2.88 4.44
C LEU A 37 16.20 -2.23 5.83
N PHE A 38 17.05 -2.68 6.75
CA PHE A 38 17.11 -2.27 8.15
C PHE A 38 18.19 -1.23 8.45
N ASP A 39 18.83 -0.67 7.43
CA ASP A 39 19.73 0.46 7.59
C ASP A 39 19.02 1.59 8.37
N PRO A 40 19.57 2.06 9.50
CA PRO A 40 18.88 3.02 10.36
C PRO A 40 18.58 4.35 9.68
N ARG A 41 19.39 4.79 8.70
CA ARG A 41 19.12 6.04 7.96
C ARG A 41 17.93 5.83 7.04
N ARG A 42 17.92 4.73 6.28
CA ARG A 42 16.81 4.36 5.41
C ARG A 42 15.52 4.21 6.20
N LEU A 43 15.53 3.45 7.31
CA LEU A 43 14.36 3.27 8.15
C LEU A 43 13.91 4.59 8.76
N GLY A 44 14.83 5.43 9.25
CA GLY A 44 14.50 6.75 9.78
C GLY A 44 13.77 7.63 8.77
N GLU A 45 14.28 7.71 7.53
CA GLU A 45 13.61 8.46 6.46
C GLU A 45 12.22 7.88 6.14
N ARG A 46 12.11 6.55 6.01
CA ARG A 46 10.85 5.86 5.70
C ARG A 46 9.81 6.06 6.80
N THR A 47 10.19 5.90 8.07
CA THR A 47 9.29 6.11 9.21
C THR A 47 8.86 7.57 9.28
N GLN A 48 9.79 8.51 9.08
CA GLN A 48 9.48 9.94 9.10
C GLN A 48 8.46 10.32 8.01
N ILE A 49 8.64 9.84 6.78
CA ILE A 49 7.68 10.10 5.69
C ILE A 49 6.35 9.41 6.01
N PHE A 50 6.38 8.13 6.36
CA PHE A 50 5.17 7.36 6.57
C PHE A 50 4.32 7.91 7.72
N VAL A 51 4.92 8.04 8.90
CA VAL A 51 4.22 8.48 10.11
C VAL A 51 3.97 10.00 10.10
N GLY A 52 4.92 10.78 9.59
CA GLY A 52 4.87 12.23 9.61
C GLY A 52 4.11 12.87 8.46
N GLU A 53 3.89 12.15 7.36
CA GLU A 53 3.31 12.73 6.13
C GLU A 53 2.22 11.85 5.52
N VAL A 54 2.50 10.56 5.28
CA VAL A 54 1.53 9.64 4.64
C VAL A 54 0.30 9.42 5.52
N LEU A 55 0.48 9.06 6.80
CA LEU A 55 -0.64 8.81 7.71
C LEU A 55 -1.50 10.06 7.98
N PRO A 56 -0.93 11.26 8.24
CA PRO A 56 -1.72 12.50 8.29
C PRO A 56 -2.50 12.76 7.00
N GLN A 57 -1.87 12.57 5.83
CA GLN A 57 -2.52 12.79 4.55
C GLN A 57 -3.69 11.80 4.33
N LEU A 58 -3.50 10.53 4.69
CA LEU A 58 -4.59 9.55 4.69
C LEU A 58 -5.70 9.97 5.65
N ALA A 59 -5.37 10.47 6.85
CA ALA A 59 -6.33 10.91 7.86
C ALA A 59 -7.27 12.02 7.37
N GLU A 60 -6.85 12.84 6.40
CA GLU A 60 -7.73 13.80 5.73
C GLU A 60 -8.78 13.08 4.86
N GLY A 61 -8.36 12.08 4.09
CA GLY A 61 -9.24 11.34 3.16
C GLY A 61 -10.17 10.32 3.83
N VAL A 62 -9.83 9.80 5.01
CA VAL A 62 -10.69 8.84 5.73
C VAL A 62 -11.95 9.49 6.34
N ARG A 63 -12.06 10.82 6.37
CA ARG A 63 -13.23 11.50 6.96
C ARG A 63 -14.54 11.19 6.23
N SER A 64 -14.47 10.98 4.91
CA SER A 64 -15.65 10.77 4.05
C SER A 64 -16.03 9.29 3.89
N HIS A 65 -15.14 8.36 4.26
CA HIS A 65 -15.28 6.94 3.92
C HIS A 65 -14.74 6.01 5.02
N ARG A 66 -15.27 4.79 5.07
CA ARG A 66 -14.73 3.76 5.98
C ARG A 66 -13.42 3.26 5.40
N VAL A 67 -12.32 3.49 6.10
CA VAL A 67 -10.99 3.04 5.67
C VAL A 67 -10.36 2.17 6.74
N ARG A 68 -9.73 1.08 6.29
CA ARG A 68 -8.74 0.32 7.06
C ARG A 68 -7.45 0.26 6.28
N HIS A 69 -6.35 0.64 6.88
CA HIS A 69 -5.06 0.66 6.25
C HIS A 69 -4.13 -0.34 6.93
N VAL A 70 -3.92 -1.49 6.29
CA VAL A 70 -3.08 -2.55 6.85
C VAL A 70 -1.62 -2.20 6.63
N VAL A 71 -0.84 -2.19 7.70
CA VAL A 71 0.60 -1.95 7.67
C VAL A 71 1.30 -3.23 8.06
N SER A 72 1.84 -3.92 7.06
CA SER A 72 2.62 -5.14 7.29
C SER A 72 4.08 -4.81 7.54
N TYR A 73 4.62 -5.26 8.67
CA TYR A 73 6.03 -5.09 9.03
C TYR A 73 6.59 -6.38 9.66
N PRO A 74 7.90 -6.62 9.59
CA PRO A 74 8.47 -7.88 10.06
C PRO A 74 8.59 -7.90 11.60
N VAL A 75 8.51 -9.09 12.21
CA VAL A 75 8.55 -9.28 13.68
C VAL A 75 9.80 -8.70 14.35
N ASP A 76 10.87 -8.59 13.58
CA ASP A 76 12.22 -8.16 13.96
C ASP A 76 12.56 -6.76 13.46
N LEU A 77 11.55 -5.95 13.10
CA LEU A 77 11.72 -4.52 12.84
C LEU A 77 12.45 -3.87 14.03
N PRO A 78 13.61 -3.20 13.80
CA PRO A 78 14.39 -2.61 14.87
C PRO A 78 13.66 -1.48 15.61
N GLU A 79 14.02 -1.27 16.88
CA GLU A 79 13.73 -0.02 17.57
C GLU A 79 14.59 1.13 17.00
N PRO A 80 14.11 2.38 17.02
CA PRO A 80 12.83 2.85 17.58
C PRO A 80 11.61 2.69 16.64
N PHE A 81 11.84 2.22 15.41
CA PHE A 81 10.85 2.30 14.33
C PHE A 81 9.59 1.46 14.60
N ARG A 82 9.74 0.33 15.29
CA ARG A 82 8.59 -0.47 15.75
C ARG A 82 7.70 0.34 16.71
N SER A 83 8.27 0.92 17.75
CA SER A 83 7.51 1.73 18.71
C SER A 83 6.81 2.91 18.04
N GLU A 84 7.44 3.53 17.03
CA GLU A 84 6.83 4.60 16.25
C GLU A 84 5.60 4.14 15.44
N LEU A 85 5.66 2.95 14.82
CA LEU A 85 4.49 2.38 14.13
C LEU A 85 3.35 2.02 15.10
N GLU A 86 3.68 1.51 16.28
CA GLU A 86 2.72 1.18 17.33
C GLU A 86 2.01 2.44 17.84
N ALA A 87 2.78 3.48 18.18
CA ALA A 87 2.23 4.79 18.56
C ALA A 87 1.41 5.43 17.44
N ALA A 88 1.82 5.28 16.18
CA ALA A 88 1.05 5.76 15.05
C ALA A 88 -0.30 5.04 14.91
N ALA A 89 -0.35 3.72 15.15
CA ALA A 89 -1.59 2.97 15.11
C ALA A 89 -2.57 3.36 16.24
N GLU A 90 -2.05 3.71 17.42
CA GLU A 90 -2.86 4.29 18.49
C GLU A 90 -3.43 5.67 18.10
N ARG A 91 -2.62 6.50 17.44
CA ARG A 91 -3.00 7.84 16.97
C ARG A 91 -4.00 7.81 15.81
N TYR A 92 -3.90 6.82 14.93
CA TYR A 92 -4.70 6.70 13.71
C TYR A 92 -5.52 5.41 13.71
N PRO A 93 -6.77 5.42 14.23
CA PRO A 93 -7.58 4.21 14.40
C PRO A 93 -7.93 3.45 13.10
N PHE A 94 -7.73 4.06 11.94
CA PHE A 94 -7.87 3.38 10.65
C PHE A 94 -6.67 2.49 10.31
N VAL A 95 -5.53 2.66 11.00
CA VAL A 95 -4.32 1.84 10.80
C VAL A 95 -4.48 0.51 11.51
N VAL A 96 -4.21 -0.58 10.78
CA VAL A 96 -4.27 -1.95 11.29
C VAL A 96 -2.88 -2.57 11.15
N LEU A 97 -2.22 -2.82 12.27
CA LEU A 97 -0.89 -3.42 12.29
C LEU A 97 -0.95 -4.92 11.99
N ASP A 98 -0.07 -5.34 11.08
CA ASP A 98 0.09 -6.72 10.64
C ASP A 98 1.56 -7.16 10.83
N ARG A 99 1.83 -7.82 11.95
CA ARG A 99 3.19 -8.21 12.34
C ARG A 99 3.54 -9.56 11.72
N GLN A 100 4.44 -9.58 10.75
CA GLN A 100 4.75 -10.74 9.91
C GLN A 100 6.02 -11.47 10.37
N GLY A 101 5.94 -12.78 10.55
CA GLY A 101 7.07 -13.63 10.95
C GLY A 101 6.60 -14.91 11.67
N PRO A 102 7.51 -15.81 12.06
CA PRO A 102 7.16 -17.07 12.73
C PRO A 102 6.31 -16.88 13.98
N ASP A 103 6.60 -15.82 14.75
CA ASP A 103 5.89 -15.46 15.99
C ASP A 103 4.94 -14.25 15.80
N GLY A 104 4.62 -13.93 14.54
CA GLY A 104 3.78 -12.80 14.19
C GLY A 104 2.28 -13.12 14.20
N TRP A 105 1.45 -12.11 13.97
CA TRP A 105 0.04 -12.27 13.63
C TRP A 105 -0.19 -11.77 12.20
N SER A 106 -0.58 -12.66 11.30
CA SER A 106 -0.92 -12.28 9.93
C SER A 106 -2.36 -11.78 9.87
N ARG A 107 -2.55 -10.50 9.58
CA ARG A 107 -3.83 -9.86 9.28
C ARG A 107 -3.82 -9.45 7.83
N SER A 108 -4.18 -10.37 6.93
CA SER A 108 -4.23 -10.01 5.51
C SER A 108 -5.29 -8.93 5.28
N PRO A 109 -5.08 -8.00 4.32
CA PRO A 109 -6.09 -7.02 3.96
C PRO A 109 -7.46 -7.62 3.61
N MET A 110 -7.49 -8.84 3.10
CA MET A 110 -8.74 -9.52 2.78
C MET A 110 -9.49 -10.00 4.03
N ASP A 111 -8.76 -10.41 5.06
CA ASP A 111 -9.39 -10.81 6.32
C ASP A 111 -9.92 -9.60 7.07
N VAL A 112 -9.20 -8.48 7.01
CA VAL A 112 -9.70 -7.18 7.50
C VAL A 112 -10.97 -6.78 6.75
N ALA A 113 -10.96 -6.82 5.42
CA ALA A 113 -12.15 -6.53 4.62
C ALA A 113 -13.34 -7.43 5.00
N ARG A 114 -13.11 -8.75 5.17
CA ARG A 114 -14.15 -9.70 5.58
C ARG A 114 -14.69 -9.42 6.97
N SER A 115 -13.86 -8.97 7.91
CA SER A 115 -14.31 -8.61 9.25
C SER A 115 -15.13 -7.32 9.28
N GLU A 116 -14.85 -6.39 8.37
CA GLU A 116 -15.53 -5.09 8.26
C GLU A 116 -16.82 -5.16 7.46
N LEU A 117 -16.93 -6.13 6.54
CA LEU A 117 -18.14 -6.45 5.79
C LEU A 117 -18.98 -7.41 6.63
N ALA A 118 -20.26 -7.08 6.84
CA ALA A 118 -21.18 -7.94 7.58
C ALA A 118 -21.41 -9.29 6.86
N ALA A 119 -22.17 -10.20 7.47
CA ALA A 119 -22.48 -11.52 6.91
C ALA A 119 -23.05 -11.48 5.49
N ASP A 120 -23.74 -10.39 5.13
CA ASP A 120 -24.35 -10.18 3.82
C ASP A 120 -23.34 -9.81 2.72
N GLY A 121 -22.09 -9.54 3.09
CA GLY A 121 -21.02 -9.16 2.16
C GLY A 121 -21.09 -7.69 1.75
N GLY A 122 -20.52 -7.39 0.58
CA GLY A 122 -20.52 -6.05 0.00
C GLY A 122 -19.31 -5.76 -0.88
N MET A 123 -19.35 -4.60 -1.54
CA MET A 123 -18.26 -4.09 -2.36
C MET A 123 -17.26 -3.32 -1.50
N PHE A 124 -15.99 -3.42 -1.84
CA PHE A 124 -14.93 -2.63 -1.24
C PHE A 124 -13.81 -2.35 -2.23
N GLY A 125 -13.12 -1.22 -2.03
CA GLY A 125 -11.93 -0.88 -2.78
C GLY A 125 -10.68 -1.43 -2.07
N PHE A 126 -9.83 -2.16 -2.77
CA PHE A 126 -8.53 -2.62 -2.25
C PHE A 126 -7.40 -1.80 -2.88
N TYR A 127 -6.65 -1.01 -2.12
CA TYR A 127 -5.56 -0.20 -2.66
C TYR A 127 -4.19 -0.58 -2.09
N ARG A 128 -3.14 -0.32 -2.87
CA ARG A 128 -1.74 -0.39 -2.41
C ARG A 128 -1.14 1.00 -2.31
N LEU A 129 -0.37 1.22 -1.26
CA LEU A 129 0.37 2.45 -1.02
C LEU A 129 1.73 2.08 -0.44
N ASP A 130 2.82 2.54 -1.05
CA ASP A 130 4.15 2.40 -0.46
C ASP A 130 4.33 3.40 0.71
N ASP A 131 5.32 3.16 1.56
CA ASP A 131 5.54 3.91 2.80
C ASP A 131 6.09 5.33 2.58
N ASP A 132 6.51 5.66 1.35
CA ASP A 132 6.98 6.98 0.92
C ASP A 132 6.08 7.68 -0.11
N ASP A 133 4.92 7.11 -0.41
CA ASP A 133 3.98 7.62 -1.40
C ASP A 133 2.74 8.26 -0.76
N LEU A 134 2.23 9.32 -1.40
CA LEU A 134 1.07 10.07 -0.92
C LEU A 134 -0.10 9.96 -1.89
N LEU A 135 -1.31 9.91 -1.33
CA LEU A 135 -2.56 10.04 -2.07
C LEU A 135 -3.15 11.44 -1.89
N THR A 136 -3.91 11.92 -2.87
CA THR A 136 -4.66 13.17 -2.72
C THR A 136 -5.73 13.00 -1.64
N ALA A 137 -6.07 14.08 -0.92
CA ALA A 137 -7.04 14.02 0.17
C ALA A 137 -8.44 13.56 -0.30
N ASP A 138 -8.79 13.86 -1.56
CA ASP A 138 -10.03 13.45 -2.22
C ASP A 138 -9.94 12.07 -2.92
N TYR A 139 -8.84 11.33 -2.73
CA TYR A 139 -8.61 10.06 -3.42
C TYR A 139 -9.79 9.09 -3.24
N PHE A 140 -10.25 8.91 -2.00
CA PHE A 140 -11.32 7.96 -1.70
C PHE A 140 -12.66 8.42 -2.27
N ASP A 141 -12.96 9.71 -2.22
CA ASP A 141 -14.18 10.29 -2.79
C ASP A 141 -14.24 10.03 -4.30
N ARG A 142 -13.13 10.26 -5.00
CA ARG A 142 -13.03 10.04 -6.44
C ARG A 142 -13.06 8.57 -6.80
N MET A 143 -12.47 7.70 -5.97
CA MET A 143 -12.43 6.26 -6.20
C MET A 143 -13.77 5.57 -5.90
N ALA A 144 -14.59 6.11 -5.01
CA ALA A 144 -15.85 5.51 -4.59
C ALA A 144 -16.82 5.25 -5.76
N ALA A 145 -16.83 6.11 -6.78
CA ALA A 145 -17.66 5.96 -7.96
C ALA A 145 -17.32 4.72 -8.81
N TYR A 146 -16.10 4.17 -8.66
CA TYR A 146 -15.67 3.00 -9.40
C TYR A 146 -15.91 1.68 -8.64
N VAL A 147 -16.11 1.73 -7.33
CA VAL A 147 -16.32 0.53 -6.50
C VAL A 147 -17.79 0.09 -6.61
N THR A 148 -18.10 -0.57 -7.71
CA THR A 148 -19.44 -1.07 -8.07
C THR A 148 -19.38 -2.54 -8.46
N GLU A 149 -20.51 -3.24 -8.37
CA GLU A 149 -20.60 -4.66 -8.78
C GLU A 149 -20.16 -4.86 -10.24
N ALA A 150 -20.56 -3.95 -11.14
CA ALA A 150 -20.20 -3.97 -12.56
C ALA A 150 -18.68 -3.87 -12.80
N ASN A 151 -17.95 -3.27 -11.85
CA ASN A 151 -16.50 -3.11 -11.93
C ASN A 151 -15.73 -4.16 -11.13
N THR A 152 -16.40 -5.16 -10.56
CA THR A 152 -15.74 -6.23 -9.81
C THR A 152 -14.67 -6.90 -10.67
N GLY A 153 -13.44 -6.99 -10.14
CA GLY A 153 -12.31 -7.56 -10.88
C GLY A 153 -11.46 -6.54 -11.64
N PHE A 154 -11.95 -5.30 -11.83
CA PHE A 154 -11.16 -4.23 -12.44
C PHE A 154 -10.19 -3.58 -11.47
N MET A 155 -9.17 -2.96 -12.08
CA MET A 155 -8.20 -2.12 -11.38
C MET A 155 -8.31 -0.68 -11.94
N VAL A 156 -8.31 0.31 -11.06
CA VAL A 156 -8.44 1.73 -11.37
C VAL A 156 -7.26 2.48 -10.75
N SER A 157 -6.69 3.42 -11.49
CA SER A 157 -5.59 4.27 -11.03
C SER A 157 -5.75 5.65 -11.66
N PHE A 158 -5.38 6.70 -10.92
CA PHE A 158 -5.17 7.99 -11.54
C PHE A 158 -3.84 7.97 -12.29
N GLY A 159 -3.90 8.05 -13.62
CA GLY A 159 -2.70 7.98 -14.46
C GLY A 159 -1.77 9.18 -14.31
N ALA A 160 -2.21 10.28 -13.67
CA ALA A 160 -1.44 11.51 -13.50
C ALA A 160 -1.19 11.82 -12.02
N GLY A 161 0.00 12.32 -11.70
CA GLY A 161 0.33 12.84 -10.38
C GLY A 161 1.61 13.66 -10.38
N ILE A 162 2.23 13.78 -9.22
CA ILE A 162 3.40 14.62 -8.97
C ILE A 162 4.50 13.78 -8.34
N THR A 163 5.72 13.90 -8.85
CA THR A 163 6.94 13.38 -8.21
C THR A 163 7.84 14.55 -7.82
N GLY A 164 8.63 14.39 -6.76
CA GLY A 164 9.52 15.43 -6.26
C GLY A 164 10.65 14.81 -5.45
N LEU A 165 11.65 15.64 -5.15
CA LEU A 165 12.71 15.29 -4.23
C LEU A 165 12.36 15.82 -2.84
N ARG A 166 12.60 15.01 -1.81
CA ARG A 166 12.38 15.36 -0.41
C ARG A 166 13.69 15.73 0.27
N THR A 167 13.67 16.82 1.02
CA THR A 167 14.74 17.31 1.91
C THR A 167 14.15 17.63 3.28
N ALA A 168 15.02 17.95 4.26
CA ALA A 168 14.56 18.39 5.57
C ALA A 168 13.72 19.69 5.50
N GLU A 169 13.96 20.52 4.49
CA GLU A 169 13.26 21.78 4.23
C GLU A 169 11.94 21.61 3.44
N GLY A 170 11.62 20.37 3.04
CA GLY A 170 10.41 20.04 2.29
C GLY A 170 10.68 19.47 0.90
N TYR A 171 9.72 19.65 -0.01
CA TYR A 171 9.75 19.08 -1.36
C TYR A 171 10.19 20.10 -2.42
N PHE A 172 11.05 19.67 -3.34
CA PHE A 172 11.52 20.50 -4.45
C PHE A 172 11.58 19.72 -5.77
N ASN A 173 11.78 20.44 -6.88
CA ASN A 173 11.81 19.87 -8.23
C ASN A 173 10.54 19.04 -8.55
N LEU A 174 9.37 19.57 -8.17
CA LEU A 174 8.08 18.94 -8.41
C LEU A 174 7.82 18.83 -9.92
N ARG A 175 7.50 17.63 -10.39
CA ARG A 175 7.21 17.35 -11.80
C ARG A 175 5.93 16.56 -11.92
N ARG A 176 5.14 16.91 -12.94
CA ARG A 176 4.01 16.07 -13.34
C ARG A 176 4.56 14.77 -13.93
N CYS A 177 4.02 13.64 -13.49
CA CYS A 177 4.32 12.33 -14.03
C CYS A 177 3.03 11.67 -14.52
N HIS A 178 3.16 10.81 -15.54
CA HIS A 178 2.03 10.03 -16.06
C HIS A 178 2.42 8.56 -16.29
N TYR A 179 2.12 7.70 -15.32
CA TYR A 179 2.43 6.27 -15.33
C TYR A 179 1.34 5.48 -14.60
N PRO A 180 1.18 4.17 -14.89
CA PRO A 180 0.35 3.30 -14.07
C PRO A 180 0.91 3.26 -12.64
N MET A 181 0.15 3.82 -11.70
CA MET A 181 0.57 4.02 -10.31
C MET A 181 0.39 2.76 -9.47
N LEU A 182 1.15 1.70 -9.77
CA LEU A 182 0.91 0.34 -9.25
C LEU A 182 0.88 0.23 -7.72
N ALA A 183 1.80 0.90 -7.03
CA ALA A 183 1.84 0.97 -5.56
C ALA A 183 1.63 2.40 -5.03
N ILE A 184 1.08 3.28 -5.88
CA ILE A 184 0.79 4.70 -5.57
C ILE A 184 -0.73 4.90 -5.71
N GLY A 185 -1.52 4.05 -5.06
CA GLY A 185 -2.99 4.13 -5.10
C GLY A 185 -3.66 3.40 -6.26
N LEU A 186 -3.05 2.35 -6.82
CA LEU A 186 -3.79 1.41 -7.67
C LEU A 186 -4.88 0.73 -6.84
N LEU A 187 -6.14 0.93 -7.24
CA LEU A 187 -7.33 0.40 -6.59
C LEU A 187 -7.85 -0.81 -7.34
N GLY A 188 -7.98 -1.95 -6.68
CA GLY A 188 -8.80 -3.06 -7.14
C GLY A 188 -10.23 -2.93 -6.66
N CYS A 189 -11.18 -3.07 -7.57
CA CYS A 189 -12.61 -3.16 -7.23
C CYS A 189 -12.93 -4.61 -6.85
N ALA A 190 -13.23 -4.84 -5.57
CA ALA A 190 -13.42 -6.16 -5.00
C ALA A 190 -14.83 -6.31 -4.42
N GLY A 191 -15.33 -7.54 -4.47
CA GLY A 191 -16.60 -7.92 -3.84
C GLY A 191 -16.38 -9.04 -2.83
N CYS A 192 -17.14 -9.01 -1.74
CA CYS A 192 -17.31 -10.16 -0.86
C CYS A 192 -18.77 -10.60 -0.96
N ILE A 193 -19.01 -11.85 -1.34
CA ILE A 193 -20.36 -12.45 -1.32
C ILE A 193 -20.36 -13.53 -0.25
N ARG A 194 -21.23 -13.39 0.77
CA ARG A 194 -21.46 -14.42 1.80
C ARG A 194 -20.16 -14.95 2.45
N GLY A 195 -19.21 -14.07 2.74
CA GLY A 195 -17.93 -14.41 3.38
C GLY A 195 -16.84 -14.97 2.45
N VAL A 196 -17.12 -15.22 1.17
CA VAL A 196 -16.09 -15.57 0.17
C VAL A 196 -15.61 -14.29 -0.50
N GLY A 197 -14.39 -13.87 -0.19
CA GLY A 197 -13.76 -12.70 -0.83
C GLY A 197 -13.22 -13.06 -2.20
N SER A 198 -13.65 -12.36 -3.25
CA SER A 198 -13.00 -12.43 -4.55
C SER A 198 -11.97 -11.29 -4.63
N ARG A 199 -10.69 -11.65 -4.74
CA ARG A 199 -9.66 -10.67 -5.12
C ARG A 199 -9.85 -10.37 -6.60
N PRO A 200 -9.80 -9.10 -7.04
CA PRO A 200 -9.48 -8.83 -8.43
C PRO A 200 -8.16 -9.55 -8.73
N ARG A 201 -8.20 -10.52 -9.65
CA ARG A 201 -6.94 -11.08 -10.17
C ARG A 201 -6.26 -9.92 -10.87
N SER A 202 -5.04 -9.57 -10.45
CA SER A 202 -4.22 -8.69 -11.26
C SER A 202 -4.15 -9.32 -12.64
N ALA A 203 -4.82 -8.75 -13.64
CA ALA A 203 -4.38 -8.94 -15.00
C ALA A 203 -2.91 -8.54 -14.95
N ARG A 204 -2.00 -9.48 -15.23
CA ARG A 204 -0.64 -9.07 -15.58
C ARG A 204 -0.87 -8.02 -16.67
N PRO A 205 -0.36 -6.79 -16.54
CA PRO A 205 -0.38 -5.90 -17.68
C PRO A 205 0.39 -6.66 -18.75
N THR A 206 -0.33 -7.28 -19.69
CA THR A 206 0.23 -7.60 -20.98
C THR A 206 0.59 -6.22 -21.49
N HIS A 207 1.89 -5.90 -21.48
CA HIS A 207 2.38 -4.83 -22.32
C HIS A 207 1.70 -5.07 -23.66
N ALA A 208 0.77 -4.19 -24.04
CA ALA A 208 0.35 -4.11 -25.42
C ALA A 208 1.67 -3.89 -26.14
N ARG A 209 2.17 -4.94 -26.81
CA ARG A 209 3.19 -4.79 -27.82
C ARG A 209 2.56 -3.78 -28.77
N THR A 210 2.97 -2.53 -28.65
CA THR A 210 2.72 -1.55 -29.70
C THR A 210 3.44 -2.13 -30.90
N SER A 211 2.70 -2.86 -31.74
CA SER A 211 3.10 -3.10 -33.10
C SER A 211 3.18 -1.70 -33.72
N ARG A 212 4.39 -1.14 -33.75
CA ARG A 212 4.72 -0.09 -34.69
C ARG A 212 4.60 -0.73 -36.07
N THR A 213 3.42 -0.61 -36.65
CA THR A 213 3.17 -0.79 -38.08
C THR A 213 2.83 0.57 -38.66
N ARG A 214 3.89 1.25 -39.11
CA ARG A 214 4.09 1.94 -40.39
C ARG A 214 5.01 3.13 -40.19
#